data_AF-X0WS66-F1
#
_entry.id   AF-X0WS66-F1
#
_cell.length_a   1.000
_cell.length_b   1.000
_cell.length_c   1.000
_cell.angle_alpha   90.00
_cell.angle_beta   90.00
_cell.angle_gamma   90.00
#
_symmetry.space_group_name_H-M   'P 1'
#
loop_
_entity.id
_entity.type
_entity.pdbx_description
1 polymer ?
#
loop_
_entity_poly.entity_id
_entity_poly.type
_entity_poly.pdbx_seq_one_letter_code
_entity_poly.pdbx_strand_id
1 'polypeptide(L)'
;YATLTRSETLLPLVGDKAKLQHYAATTPIVDMVRFSPAQLDAEALINLLRPLTPRLYSIASSQAEVENEVHVTVGVVRYDVEGRARAGGASSFLADRVEEEGEVRVFIEHNDNFRLPANPETPVIMIGPGTGIAPFRAFMQQRAADEAPGKNWLFFGNPHFTEDFLYQVEWQRYVKDGVLTRIDLAWSRDQKEKVYVQDKLREQGAELWRWINDGAHIYVCGDANRMAKDVEQALLEVIAEFG
;
A
#
# COMPACT_ATOMS: atom_id res chain seq x y z
N TYR A 1 -29.59 9.79 0.49
CA TYR A 1 -30.13 9.79 -0.88
C TYR A 1 -31.49 9.10 -0.95
N ALA A 2 -31.59 7.78 -0.76
CA ALA A 2 -32.85 7.02 -0.90
C ALA A 2 -34.07 7.66 -0.20
N THR A 3 -33.93 8.05 1.07
CA THR A 3 -34.98 8.73 1.84
C THR A 3 -35.31 10.12 1.31
N LEU A 4 -34.29 10.88 0.92
CA LEU A 4 -34.41 12.25 0.43
C LEU A 4 -35.16 12.29 -0.91
N THR A 5 -34.88 11.33 -1.80
CA THR A 5 -35.46 11.27 -3.15
C THR A 5 -36.70 10.39 -3.24
N ARG A 6 -37.05 9.69 -2.14
CA ARG A 6 -38.09 8.65 -2.12
C ARG A 6 -37.93 7.63 -3.25
N SER A 7 -36.68 7.26 -3.52
CA SER A 7 -36.32 6.32 -4.60
C SER A 7 -36.99 4.96 -4.41
N GLU A 8 -37.88 4.56 -5.31
CA GLU A 8 -38.54 3.26 -5.26
C GLU A 8 -37.55 2.09 -5.28
N THR A 9 -36.43 2.25 -5.99
CA THR A 9 -35.41 1.22 -6.15
C THR A 9 -34.43 1.13 -4.96
N LEU A 10 -34.23 2.23 -4.21
CA LEU A 10 -33.27 2.28 -3.10
C LEU A 10 -33.93 2.27 -1.72
N LEU A 11 -35.21 2.66 -1.60
CA LEU A 11 -35.96 2.61 -0.35
C LEU A 11 -35.97 1.22 0.30
N PRO A 12 -36.04 0.08 -0.44
CA PRO A 12 -35.96 -1.25 0.16
C PRO A 12 -34.65 -1.55 0.89
N LEU A 13 -33.59 -0.75 0.68
CA LEU A 13 -32.31 -0.89 1.36
C LEU A 13 -32.29 -0.15 2.71
N VAL A 14 -33.20 0.80 2.92
CA VAL A 14 -33.21 1.65 4.13
C VAL A 14 -33.51 0.80 5.37
N GLY A 15 -32.68 0.96 6.41
CA GLY A 15 -32.79 0.18 7.65
C GLY A 15 -32.04 -1.16 7.64
N ASP A 16 -31.58 -1.63 6.46
CA ASP A 16 -30.78 -2.84 6.33
C ASP A 16 -29.28 -2.49 6.19
N LYS A 17 -28.56 -2.56 7.32
CA LYS A 17 -27.16 -2.16 7.40
C LYS A 17 -26.26 -2.93 6.43
N ALA A 18 -26.46 -4.25 6.31
CA ALA A 18 -25.62 -5.09 5.46
C ALA A 18 -25.83 -4.75 3.98
N LYS A 19 -27.10 -4.57 3.55
CA LYS A 19 -27.41 -4.16 2.17
C LYS A 19 -26.89 -2.77 1.84
N LEU A 20 -27.00 -1.81 2.77
CA LEU A 20 -26.47 -0.47 2.56
C LEU A 20 -24.94 -0.46 2.42
N GLN A 21 -24.24 -1.22 3.28
CA GLN A 21 -22.78 -1.36 3.20
C GLN A 21 -22.36 -2.02 1.88
N HIS A 22 -23.06 -3.08 1.48
CA HIS A 22 -22.81 -3.76 0.21
C HIS A 22 -23.03 -2.81 -0.98
N TYR A 23 -24.17 -2.12 -1.02
CA TYR A 23 -24.51 -1.18 -2.10
C TYR A 23 -23.49 -0.03 -2.19
N ALA A 24 -23.08 0.55 -1.05
CA ALA A 24 -22.08 1.61 -1.03
C ALA A 24 -20.67 1.12 -1.46
N ALA A 25 -20.33 -0.14 -1.21
CA ALA A 25 -19.06 -0.72 -1.63
C ALA A 25 -19.03 -1.05 -3.13
N THR A 26 -20.18 -1.33 -3.74
CA THR A 26 -20.27 -1.76 -5.15
C THR A 26 -20.79 -0.69 -6.10
N THR A 27 -21.39 0.39 -5.58
CA THR A 27 -22.01 1.44 -6.39
C THR A 27 -21.50 2.83 -6.01
N PRO A 28 -20.66 3.46 -6.85
CA PRO A 28 -20.21 4.83 -6.64
C PRO A 28 -21.37 5.83 -6.58
N ILE A 29 -21.18 6.97 -5.92
CA ILE A 29 -22.21 8.01 -5.74
C ILE A 29 -22.81 8.45 -7.09
N VAL A 30 -21.97 8.69 -8.10
CA VAL A 30 -22.43 9.10 -9.43
C VAL A 30 -23.30 8.03 -10.11
N ASP A 31 -23.01 6.76 -9.84
CA ASP A 31 -23.76 5.63 -10.41
C ASP A 31 -25.05 5.38 -9.64
N MET A 32 -25.07 5.59 -8.32
CA MET A 32 -26.30 5.58 -7.53
C MET A 32 -27.33 6.58 -8.07
N VAL A 33 -26.90 7.81 -8.38
CA VAL A 33 -27.79 8.84 -8.98
C VAL A 33 -28.19 8.46 -10.41
N ARG A 34 -27.29 7.85 -11.19
CA ARG A 34 -27.59 7.34 -12.54
C ARG A 34 -28.65 6.24 -12.53
N PHE A 35 -28.57 5.32 -11.57
CA PHE A 35 -29.50 4.19 -11.43
C PHE A 35 -30.83 4.58 -10.81
N SER A 36 -30.85 5.63 -9.99
CA SER A 36 -32.06 6.16 -9.41
C SER A 36 -32.09 7.69 -9.55
N PRO A 37 -32.37 8.19 -10.76
CA PRO A 37 -32.37 9.62 -11.02
C PRO A 37 -33.51 10.31 -10.27
N ALA A 38 -33.21 11.46 -9.67
CA ALA A 38 -34.16 12.32 -8.99
C ALA A 38 -33.70 13.77 -9.07
N GLN A 39 -34.64 14.72 -8.96
CA GLN A 39 -34.29 16.12 -8.83
C GLN A 39 -33.80 16.41 -7.39
N LEU A 40 -32.61 16.99 -7.27
CA LEU A 40 -32.10 17.57 -6.04
C LEU A 40 -31.70 19.01 -6.33
N ASP A 41 -32.01 19.93 -5.43
CA ASP A 41 -31.38 21.23 -5.43
C ASP A 41 -29.90 21.12 -4.99
N ALA A 42 -29.13 22.18 -5.27
CA ALA A 42 -27.70 22.20 -5.02
C ALA A 42 -27.35 22.09 -3.52
N GLU A 43 -28.16 22.69 -2.65
CA GLU A 43 -27.94 22.68 -1.20
C GLU A 43 -28.17 21.27 -0.62
N ALA A 44 -29.24 20.61 -1.03
CA ALA A 44 -29.56 19.24 -0.67
C ALA A 44 -28.47 18.26 -1.13
N LEU A 45 -27.88 18.47 -2.31
CA LEU A 45 -26.75 17.68 -2.79
C LEU A 45 -25.51 17.87 -1.93
N ILE A 46 -25.12 19.12 -1.64
CA ILE A 46 -23.95 19.43 -0.81
C ILE A 46 -24.13 18.87 0.60
N ASN A 47 -25.31 19.02 1.19
CA ASN A 47 -25.65 18.50 2.52
C ASN A 47 -25.59 16.96 2.60
N LEU A 48 -25.68 16.26 1.47
CA LEU A 48 -25.57 14.80 1.41
C LEU A 48 -24.11 14.31 1.33
N LEU A 49 -23.20 15.13 0.82
CA LEU A 49 -21.81 14.74 0.57
C LEU A 49 -20.93 14.91 1.81
N ARG A 50 -19.87 14.10 1.88
CA ARG A 50 -18.82 14.29 2.89
C ARG A 50 -17.78 15.28 2.36
N PRO A 51 -17.18 16.12 3.22
CA PRO A 51 -16.05 16.94 2.84
C PRO A 51 -14.92 16.13 2.21
N LEU A 52 -14.23 16.72 1.23
CA LEU A 52 -13.05 16.12 0.63
C LEU A 52 -11.89 16.14 1.63
N THR A 53 -11.23 15.00 1.82
CA THR A 53 -10.07 14.84 2.71
C THR A 53 -8.82 14.45 1.93
N PRO A 54 -7.61 14.84 2.39
CA PRO A 54 -6.37 14.41 1.77
C PRO A 54 -6.18 12.89 1.87
N ARG A 55 -5.32 12.33 1.01
CA ARG A 55 -4.88 10.92 1.08
C ARG A 55 -3.42 10.89 1.49
N LEU A 56 -3.08 9.92 2.32
CA LEU A 56 -1.71 9.65 2.72
C LEU A 56 -1.09 8.64 1.75
N TYR A 57 0.15 8.90 1.36
CA TYR A 57 1.01 7.99 0.64
C TYR A 57 2.31 7.89 1.41
N SER A 58 2.80 6.66 1.63
CA SER A 58 4.11 6.47 2.24
C SER A 58 5.17 7.11 1.33
N ILE A 59 6.05 7.89 1.93
CA ILE A 59 7.19 8.49 1.23
C ILE A 59 8.12 7.36 0.77
N ALA A 60 8.48 7.40 -0.51
CA ALA A 60 9.32 6.42 -1.18
C ALA A 60 10.76 6.90 -1.43
N SER A 61 11.15 8.00 -0.78
CA SER A 61 12.50 8.55 -0.85
C SER A 61 13.09 8.95 0.50
N SER A 62 14.42 9.01 0.57
CA SER A 62 15.14 9.71 1.63
C SER A 62 15.71 11.02 1.08
N GLN A 63 15.58 12.11 1.85
CA GLN A 63 16.17 13.40 1.50
C GLN A 63 17.71 13.38 1.50
N ALA A 64 18.35 12.39 2.12
CA ALA A 64 19.79 12.20 2.02
C ALA A 64 20.24 11.82 0.59
N GLU A 65 19.32 11.27 -0.22
CA GLU A 65 19.55 10.91 -1.63
C GLU A 65 18.90 11.91 -2.59
N VAL A 66 17.67 12.36 -2.30
CA VAL A 66 16.85 13.14 -3.25
C VAL A 66 16.72 14.63 -2.91
N GLU A 67 17.39 15.08 -1.85
CA GLU A 67 17.47 16.48 -1.43
C GLU A 67 16.09 17.17 -1.26
N ASN A 68 15.68 17.96 -2.25
CA ASN A 68 14.48 18.81 -2.26
C ASN A 68 13.25 18.10 -2.83
N GLU A 69 13.33 16.79 -3.11
CA GLU A 69 12.24 16.02 -3.68
C GLU A 69 11.52 15.13 -2.65
N VAL A 70 10.26 14.80 -2.93
CA VAL A 70 9.51 13.77 -2.22
C VAL A 70 8.92 12.79 -3.22
N HIS A 71 9.29 11.52 -3.12
CA HIS A 71 8.78 10.48 -4.01
C HIS A 71 7.67 9.71 -3.31
N VAL A 72 6.70 9.23 -4.09
CA VAL A 72 5.59 8.40 -3.60
C VAL A 72 5.32 7.26 -4.57
N THR A 73 4.85 6.13 -4.07
CA THR A 73 4.41 4.99 -4.90
C THR A 73 2.89 4.93 -4.90
N VAL A 74 2.26 5.31 -6.02
CA VAL A 74 0.80 5.48 -6.11
C VAL A 74 0.17 4.34 -6.90
N GLY A 75 -0.54 3.45 -6.21
CA GLY A 75 -1.45 2.50 -6.85
C GLY A 75 -2.72 3.23 -7.31
N VAL A 76 -2.88 3.40 -8.63
CA VAL A 76 -4.06 4.07 -9.18
C VAL A 76 -5.25 3.13 -9.10
N VAL A 77 -6.28 3.53 -8.35
CA VAL A 77 -7.51 2.75 -8.23
C VAL A 77 -8.32 2.98 -9.49
N ARG A 78 -8.51 1.92 -10.28
CA ARG A 78 -9.32 1.92 -11.50
C ARG A 78 -10.28 0.75 -11.47
N TYR A 79 -11.51 0.99 -11.90
CA TYR A 79 -12.57 -0.02 -12.01
C TYR A 79 -13.63 0.46 -13.00
N ASP A 80 -14.63 -0.37 -13.29
CA ASP A 80 -15.70 -0.08 -14.24
C ASP A 80 -17.07 -0.34 -13.60
N VAL A 81 -18.07 0.47 -13.99
CA VAL A 81 -19.48 0.25 -13.62
C VAL A 81 -20.37 0.38 -14.86
N GLU A 82 -20.68 -0.77 -15.46
CA GLU A 82 -21.45 -0.92 -16.71
C GLU A 82 -20.84 -0.15 -17.89
N GLY A 83 -19.58 -0.45 -18.21
CA GLY A 83 -18.85 0.14 -19.34
C GLY A 83 -18.44 1.59 -19.14
N ARG A 84 -18.56 2.11 -17.92
CA ARG A 84 -18.12 3.45 -17.55
C ARG A 84 -16.96 3.36 -16.56
N ALA A 85 -15.80 3.83 -17.03
CA ALA A 85 -14.59 3.90 -16.23
C ALA A 85 -14.79 4.75 -14.96
N ARG A 86 -14.28 4.23 -13.85
CA ARG A 86 -14.28 4.86 -12.52
C ARG A 86 -12.89 4.76 -11.93
N ALA A 87 -12.59 5.71 -11.05
CA ALA A 87 -11.28 5.76 -10.42
C ALA A 87 -11.34 6.33 -8.99
N GLY A 88 -10.31 6.05 -8.21
CA GLY A 88 -10.11 6.69 -6.91
C GLY A 88 -9.78 8.17 -7.08
N GLY A 89 -10.36 9.04 -6.23
CA GLY A 89 -10.22 10.50 -6.36
C GLY A 89 -8.76 10.98 -6.37
N ALA A 90 -7.99 10.69 -5.32
CA ALA A 90 -6.62 11.19 -5.17
C ALA A 90 -5.61 10.48 -6.09
N SER A 91 -5.67 9.16 -6.25
CA SER A 91 -4.68 8.46 -7.07
C SER A 91 -4.85 8.72 -8.57
N SER A 92 -6.08 8.89 -9.07
CA SER A 92 -6.30 9.34 -10.45
C SER A 92 -6.09 10.85 -10.63
N PHE A 93 -6.17 11.65 -9.56
CA PHE A 93 -5.78 13.07 -9.64
C PHE A 93 -4.30 13.17 -10.01
N LEU A 94 -3.45 12.49 -9.23
CA LEU A 94 -2.01 12.50 -9.45
C LEU A 94 -1.62 11.85 -10.78
N ALA A 95 -2.31 10.79 -11.20
CA ALA A 95 -1.94 10.05 -12.40
C ALA A 95 -2.46 10.67 -13.72
N ASP A 96 -3.66 11.28 -13.70
CA ASP A 96 -4.39 11.59 -14.93
C ASP A 96 -4.75 13.07 -15.09
N ARG A 97 -4.61 13.90 -14.05
CA ARG A 97 -5.13 15.28 -14.05
C ARG A 97 -4.09 16.34 -13.74
N VAL A 98 -2.92 15.95 -13.24
CA VAL A 98 -1.79 16.84 -13.02
C VAL A 98 -0.79 16.54 -14.13
N GLU A 99 -0.52 17.53 -14.97
CA GLU A 99 0.53 17.44 -15.97
C GLU A 99 1.92 17.47 -15.30
N GLU A 100 2.95 17.08 -16.03
CA GLU A 100 4.33 17.20 -15.58
C GLU A 100 4.64 18.64 -15.14
N GLU A 101 5.38 18.80 -14.04
CA GLU A 101 5.67 20.10 -13.37
C GLU A 101 4.42 20.86 -12.86
N GLY A 102 3.24 20.24 -12.88
CA GLY A 102 2.01 20.82 -12.34
C GLY A 102 1.99 20.96 -10.81
N GLU A 103 1.15 21.86 -10.31
CA GLU A 103 1.06 22.15 -8.87
C GLU A 103 0.25 21.08 -8.09
N VAL A 104 0.79 20.66 -6.95
CA VAL A 104 0.12 19.79 -5.99
C VAL A 104 0.21 20.35 -4.57
N ARG A 105 -0.90 20.31 -3.83
CA ARG A 105 -0.92 20.70 -2.41
C ARG A 105 -0.52 19.50 -1.57
N VAL A 106 0.56 19.66 -0.80
CA VAL A 106 1.17 18.58 -0.02
C VAL A 106 1.44 19.03 1.41
N PHE A 107 1.58 18.06 2.31
CA PHE A 107 2.05 18.23 3.68
C PHE A 107 2.68 16.91 4.15
N ILE A 108 3.46 16.97 5.23
CA ILE A 108 4.09 15.78 5.83
C ILE A 108 3.27 15.33 7.04
N GLU A 109 2.86 14.07 7.03
CA GLU A 109 2.29 13.39 8.19
C GLU A 109 3.42 12.60 8.88
N HIS A 110 3.95 13.11 9.99
CA HIS A 110 5.05 12.47 10.71
C HIS A 110 4.58 11.17 11.38
N ASN A 111 5.36 10.08 11.24
CA ASN A 111 5.11 8.80 11.90
C ASN A 111 6.35 8.26 12.63
N ASP A 112 6.55 8.65 13.89
CA ASP A 112 7.74 8.28 14.65
C ASP A 112 7.78 6.80 15.09
N ASN A 113 6.69 6.07 14.88
CA ASN A 113 6.61 4.64 15.12
C ASN A 113 7.07 3.79 13.92
N PHE A 114 7.45 4.41 12.80
CA PHE A 114 7.97 3.73 11.62
C PHE A 114 9.28 4.40 11.15
N ARG A 115 10.38 3.99 11.77
CA ARG A 115 11.72 4.58 11.60
C ARG A 115 12.79 3.51 11.52
N LEU A 116 13.84 3.75 10.74
CA LEU A 116 15.06 2.96 10.79
C LEU A 116 15.63 2.95 12.23
N PRO A 117 16.39 1.90 12.61
CA PRO A 117 17.11 1.90 13.88
C PRO A 117 18.10 3.06 13.93
N ALA A 118 18.30 3.64 15.11
CA ALA A 118 19.31 4.68 15.30
C ALA A 118 20.75 4.15 15.14
N ASN A 119 20.97 2.87 15.44
CA ASN A 119 22.27 2.22 15.21
C ASN A 119 22.35 1.70 13.77
N PRO A 120 23.30 2.19 12.94
CA PRO A 120 23.44 1.77 11.55
C PRO A 120 23.92 0.33 11.38
N GLU A 121 24.38 -0.35 12.43
CA GLU A 121 24.76 -1.77 12.41
C GLU A 121 23.56 -2.72 12.58
N THR A 122 22.45 -2.24 13.13
CA THR A 122 21.28 -3.07 13.43
C THR A 122 20.69 -3.65 12.14
N PRO A 123 20.47 -4.97 12.04
CA PRO A 123 19.83 -5.56 10.88
C PRO A 123 18.37 -5.10 10.74
N VAL A 124 17.86 -5.00 9.52
CA VAL A 124 16.45 -4.68 9.26
C VAL A 124 15.83 -5.69 8.30
N ILE A 125 14.60 -6.10 8.64
CA ILE A 125 13.76 -6.98 7.83
C ILE A 125 12.55 -6.16 7.38
N MET A 126 12.34 -6.07 6.09
CA MET A 126 11.34 -5.22 5.44
C MET A 126 10.34 -6.10 4.68
N ILE A 127 9.07 -6.05 5.04
CA ILE A 127 8.01 -6.88 4.44
C ILE A 127 6.98 -5.95 3.80
N GLY A 128 7.02 -5.84 2.47
CA GLY A 128 6.30 -4.78 1.75
C GLY A 128 5.77 -5.17 0.38
N PRO A 129 4.73 -6.02 0.29
CA PRO A 129 4.13 -6.38 -1.00
C PRO A 129 3.38 -5.19 -1.65
N GLY A 130 3.33 -5.19 -2.98
CA GLY A 130 2.70 -4.13 -3.77
C GLY A 130 3.22 -2.73 -3.43
N THR A 131 2.31 -1.77 -3.28
CA THR A 131 2.69 -0.39 -2.92
C THR A 131 3.23 -0.25 -1.49
N GLY A 132 3.15 -1.31 -0.67
CA GLY A 132 3.80 -1.38 0.63
C GLY A 132 5.33 -1.31 0.57
N ILE A 133 5.91 -1.42 -0.63
CA ILE A 133 7.35 -1.28 -0.87
C ILE A 133 7.87 0.15 -0.67
N ALA A 134 7.00 1.16 -0.76
CA ALA A 134 7.37 2.58 -0.75
C ALA A 134 8.35 2.97 0.37
N PRO A 135 8.04 2.82 1.66
CA PRO A 135 8.95 3.25 2.72
C PRO A 135 10.26 2.46 2.75
N PHE A 136 10.29 1.24 2.18
CA PHE A 136 11.51 0.45 2.10
C PHE A 136 12.46 0.95 1.03
N ARG A 137 11.93 1.57 -0.04
CA ARG A 137 12.76 2.34 -0.98
C ARG A 137 13.41 3.53 -0.26
N ALA A 138 12.65 4.26 0.56
CA ALA A 138 13.19 5.35 1.38
C ALA A 138 14.27 4.86 2.37
N PHE A 139 14.04 3.72 3.02
CA PHE A 139 15.01 3.11 3.94
C PHE A 139 16.30 2.71 3.24
N MET A 140 16.23 2.10 2.06
CA MET A 140 17.43 1.73 1.31
C MET A 140 18.19 2.95 0.78
N GLN A 141 17.49 3.99 0.33
CA GLN A 141 18.13 5.26 0.00
C GLN A 141 18.87 5.85 1.20
N GLN A 142 18.24 5.88 2.38
CA GLN A 142 18.86 6.38 3.60
C GLN A 142 20.09 5.55 3.99
N ARG A 143 19.97 4.22 4.09
CA ARG A 143 21.09 3.37 4.51
C ARG A 143 22.24 3.34 3.51
N ALA A 144 21.96 3.48 2.22
CA ALA A 144 22.99 3.63 1.21
C ALA A 144 23.74 4.96 1.36
N ALA A 145 23.01 6.07 1.54
CA ALA A 145 23.60 7.40 1.72
C ALA A 145 24.44 7.51 3.01
N ASP A 146 24.01 6.85 4.08
CA ASP A 146 24.73 6.79 5.36
C ASP A 146 25.88 5.76 5.38
N GLU A 147 26.07 5.01 4.28
CA GLU A 147 26.99 3.86 4.19
C GLU A 147 26.82 2.85 5.36
N ALA A 148 25.56 2.65 5.78
CA ALA A 148 25.25 1.86 6.96
C ALA A 148 25.60 0.36 6.76
N PRO A 149 26.45 -0.25 7.61
CA PRO A 149 26.95 -1.61 7.39
C PRO A 149 25.94 -2.71 7.81
N GLY A 150 24.89 -2.35 8.56
CA GLY A 150 23.91 -3.31 9.04
C GLY A 150 23.13 -3.96 7.90
N LYS A 151 22.82 -5.25 8.07
CA LYS A 151 22.20 -6.07 7.03
C LYS A 151 20.77 -5.60 6.71
N ASN A 152 20.36 -5.75 5.46
CA ASN A 152 19.02 -5.40 4.97
C ASN A 152 18.40 -6.60 4.27
N TRP A 153 17.15 -6.92 4.61
CA TRP A 153 16.39 -8.01 3.97
C TRP A 153 15.04 -7.51 3.52
N LEU A 154 14.72 -7.65 2.23
CA LEU A 154 13.41 -7.32 1.67
C LEU A 154 12.61 -8.59 1.35
N PHE A 155 11.37 -8.66 1.83
CA PHE A 155 10.33 -9.56 1.34
C PHE A 155 9.36 -8.75 0.49
N PHE A 156 9.32 -9.03 -0.80
CA PHE A 156 8.44 -8.37 -1.75
C PHE A 156 7.53 -9.38 -2.44
N GLY A 157 6.31 -8.96 -2.77
CA GLY A 157 5.40 -9.79 -3.54
C GLY A 157 4.39 -8.99 -4.32
N ASN A 158 4.02 -9.53 -5.48
CA ASN A 158 3.03 -8.95 -6.38
C ASN A 158 2.48 -10.03 -7.35
N PRO A 159 1.56 -9.72 -8.27
CA PRO A 159 1.02 -10.73 -9.19
C PRO A 159 2.06 -11.37 -10.09
N HIS A 160 2.78 -10.57 -10.88
CA HIS A 160 3.69 -11.06 -11.92
C HIS A 160 5.11 -10.50 -11.81
N PHE A 161 6.13 -11.34 -11.95
CA PHE A 161 7.53 -10.90 -11.98
C PHE A 161 7.81 -9.90 -13.11
N THR A 162 7.24 -10.15 -14.30
CA THR A 162 7.56 -9.38 -15.52
C THR A 162 6.86 -8.03 -15.62
N GLU A 163 5.78 -7.83 -14.85
CA GLU A 163 4.95 -6.61 -14.96
C GLU A 163 4.95 -5.80 -13.66
N ASP A 164 5.03 -6.48 -12.52
CA ASP A 164 4.71 -5.88 -11.22
C ASP A 164 5.92 -5.80 -10.27
N PHE A 165 7.14 -6.06 -10.74
CA PHE A 165 8.34 -5.90 -9.91
C PHE A 165 8.73 -4.41 -9.79
N LEU A 166 8.05 -3.72 -8.87
CA LEU A 166 8.24 -2.30 -8.61
C LEU A 166 9.69 -1.97 -8.22
N TYR A 167 10.29 -0.99 -8.90
CA TYR A 167 11.69 -0.56 -8.71
C TYR A 167 12.74 -1.67 -8.90
N GLN A 168 12.45 -2.71 -9.70
CA GLN A 168 13.31 -3.88 -9.91
C GLN A 168 14.80 -3.55 -10.09
N VAL A 169 15.13 -2.59 -10.96
CA VAL A 169 16.51 -2.23 -11.28
C VAL A 169 17.22 -1.62 -10.07
N GLU A 170 16.52 -0.85 -9.24
CA GLU A 170 17.07 -0.29 -8.00
C GLU A 170 17.42 -1.41 -7.02
N TRP A 171 16.53 -2.40 -6.83
CA TRP A 171 16.79 -3.53 -5.94
C TRP A 171 17.97 -4.38 -6.43
N GLN A 172 18.06 -4.63 -7.73
CA GLN A 172 19.21 -5.33 -8.33
C GLN A 172 20.52 -4.57 -8.07
N ARG A 173 20.51 -3.24 -8.18
CA ARG A 173 21.66 -2.40 -7.86
C ARG A 173 22.00 -2.48 -6.37
N TYR A 174 21.03 -2.36 -5.47
CA TYR A 174 21.30 -2.47 -4.03
C TYR A 174 21.86 -3.82 -3.62
N VAL A 175 21.44 -4.93 -4.26
CA VAL A 175 22.04 -6.25 -4.04
C VAL A 175 23.47 -6.29 -4.55
N LYS A 176 23.70 -5.80 -5.78
CA LYS A 176 25.03 -5.77 -6.41
C LYS A 176 26.03 -4.96 -5.59
N ASP A 177 25.60 -3.82 -5.05
CA ASP A 177 26.44 -2.90 -4.27
C ASP A 177 26.56 -3.33 -2.81
N GLY A 178 25.89 -4.42 -2.40
CA GLY A 178 25.98 -5.01 -1.06
C GLY A 178 25.12 -4.33 0.00
N VAL A 179 24.38 -3.28 -0.33
CA VAL A 179 23.48 -2.59 0.61
C VAL A 179 22.28 -3.48 0.95
N LEU A 180 21.62 -4.09 -0.05
CA LEU A 180 20.55 -5.07 0.17
C LEU A 180 21.15 -6.46 0.29
N THR A 181 21.23 -6.98 1.50
CA THR A 181 21.86 -8.27 1.79
C THR A 181 21.06 -9.43 1.21
N ARG A 182 19.73 -9.38 1.32
CA ARG A 182 18.83 -10.46 0.90
C ARG A 182 17.52 -9.90 0.32
N ILE A 183 16.96 -10.63 -0.65
CA ILE A 183 15.64 -10.36 -1.18
C ILE A 183 14.91 -11.67 -1.46
N ASP A 184 13.67 -11.76 -0.96
CA ASP A 184 12.77 -12.87 -1.20
C ASP A 184 11.53 -12.38 -1.92
N LEU A 185 11.16 -13.08 -3.00
CA LEU A 185 10.16 -12.63 -3.97
C LEU A 185 8.99 -13.62 -4.03
N ALA A 186 7.78 -13.09 -3.98
CA ALA A 186 6.53 -13.86 -4.03
C ALA A 186 5.63 -13.41 -5.18
N TRP A 187 5.50 -14.26 -6.21
CA TRP A 187 4.69 -13.98 -7.39
C TRP A 187 3.40 -14.78 -7.33
N SER A 188 2.28 -14.11 -7.10
CA SER A 188 1.01 -14.79 -6.82
C SER A 188 0.32 -15.37 -8.07
N ARG A 189 0.79 -15.02 -9.28
CA ARG A 189 0.15 -15.42 -10.55
C ARG A 189 1.11 -15.96 -11.63
N ASP A 190 2.39 -16.14 -11.33
CA ASP A 190 3.37 -16.71 -12.28
C ASP A 190 3.31 -18.24 -12.37
N GLN A 191 2.61 -18.87 -11.42
CA GLN A 191 2.39 -20.31 -11.37
C GLN A 191 0.99 -20.66 -10.86
N LYS A 192 0.63 -21.95 -10.91
CA LYS A 192 -0.69 -22.44 -10.48
C LYS A 192 -0.95 -22.18 -9.00
N GLU A 193 0.06 -22.37 -8.17
CA GLU A 193 -0.03 -22.16 -6.72
C GLU A 193 0.25 -20.69 -6.39
N LYS A 194 -0.64 -20.07 -5.62
CA LYS A 194 -0.46 -18.67 -5.23
C LYS A 194 0.57 -18.59 -4.13
N VAL A 195 1.65 -17.86 -4.39
CA VAL A 195 2.73 -17.62 -3.42
C VAL A 195 2.68 -16.16 -2.98
N TYR A 196 2.74 -15.95 -1.67
CA TYR A 196 2.74 -14.65 -1.02
C TYR A 196 3.93 -14.51 -0.06
N VAL A 197 4.14 -13.30 0.47
CA VAL A 197 5.28 -13.00 1.34
C VAL A 197 5.28 -13.83 2.62
N GLN A 198 4.11 -14.16 3.18
CA GLN A 198 4.01 -15.02 4.35
C GLN A 198 4.50 -16.46 4.10
N ASP A 199 4.39 -16.95 2.87
CA ASP A 199 4.91 -18.27 2.50
C ASP A 199 6.45 -18.23 2.47
N LYS A 200 7.01 -17.12 1.96
CA LYS A 200 8.46 -16.87 1.99
C LYS A 200 9.01 -16.67 3.39
N LEU A 201 8.27 -16.02 4.29
CA LEU A 201 8.66 -15.91 5.69
C LEU A 201 8.81 -17.27 6.36
N ARG A 202 7.85 -18.18 6.14
CA ARG A 202 7.92 -19.57 6.63
C ARG A 202 9.09 -20.33 6.04
N GLU A 203 9.25 -20.26 4.72
CA GLU A 203 10.36 -20.90 3.99
C GLU A 203 11.73 -20.46 4.53
N GLN A 204 11.86 -19.18 4.87
CA GLN A 204 13.10 -18.58 5.37
C GLN A 204 13.19 -18.55 6.91
N GLY A 205 12.32 -19.27 7.61
CA GLY A 205 12.11 -19.12 9.05
C GLY A 205 13.37 -19.26 9.91
N ALA A 206 14.22 -20.25 9.64
CA ALA A 206 15.46 -20.46 10.40
C ALA A 206 16.42 -19.25 10.33
N GLU A 207 16.57 -18.67 9.14
CA GLU A 207 17.40 -17.49 8.96
C GLU A 207 16.72 -16.25 9.55
N LEU A 208 15.40 -16.12 9.37
CA LEU A 208 14.64 -15.02 9.95
C LEU A 208 14.82 -14.98 11.47
N TRP A 209 14.72 -16.15 12.12
CA TRP A 209 14.97 -16.29 13.55
C TRP A 209 16.40 -15.93 13.96
N ARG A 210 17.39 -16.29 13.14
CA ARG A 210 18.79 -15.87 13.37
C ARG A 210 18.92 -14.35 13.37
N TRP A 211 18.33 -13.67 12.39
CA TRP A 211 18.37 -12.21 12.33
C TRP A 211 17.63 -11.56 13.50
N ILE A 212 16.51 -12.15 13.95
CA ILE A 212 15.80 -11.71 15.15
C ILE A 212 16.72 -11.78 16.38
N ASN A 213 17.46 -12.88 16.56
CA ASN A 213 18.43 -13.01 17.66
C ASN A 213 19.62 -12.03 17.53
N ASP A 214 20.01 -11.66 16.32
CA ASP A 214 20.99 -10.60 16.05
C ASP A 214 20.43 -9.18 16.34
N GLY A 215 19.18 -9.07 16.83
CA GLY A 215 18.55 -7.80 17.19
C GLY A 215 17.88 -7.08 16.03
N ALA A 216 17.47 -7.80 14.98
CA ALA A 216 16.85 -7.19 13.81
C ALA A 216 15.53 -6.47 14.13
N HIS A 217 15.31 -5.32 13.49
CA HIS A 217 14.00 -4.66 13.47
C HIS A 217 13.17 -5.20 12.30
N ILE A 218 11.92 -5.58 12.55
CA ILE A 218 10.97 -6.07 11.53
C ILE A 218 9.96 -4.97 11.20
N TYR A 219 9.79 -4.70 9.92
CA TYR A 219 8.84 -3.71 9.41
C TYR A 219 7.85 -4.35 8.46
N VAL A 220 6.56 -4.03 8.62
CA VAL A 220 5.49 -4.50 7.74
C VAL A 220 4.75 -3.29 7.18
N CYS A 221 4.60 -3.21 5.86
CA CYS A 221 3.85 -2.15 5.20
C CYS A 221 2.99 -2.72 4.05
N GLY A 222 1.74 -2.28 3.93
CA GLY A 222 0.82 -2.71 2.87
C GLY A 222 -0.62 -2.87 3.36
N ASP A 223 -1.39 -3.76 2.74
CA ASP A 223 -2.80 -3.99 3.07
C ASP A 223 -2.98 -4.52 4.51
N ALA A 224 -3.54 -3.68 5.37
CA ALA A 224 -3.82 -4.02 6.76
C ALA A 224 -4.96 -5.04 6.94
N ASN A 225 -5.84 -5.20 5.95
CA ASN A 225 -7.05 -6.02 6.13
C ASN A 225 -6.77 -7.52 6.04
N ARG A 226 -5.87 -7.93 5.15
CA ARG A 226 -5.52 -9.34 4.93
C ARG A 226 -4.03 -9.59 5.16
N MET A 227 -3.18 -8.89 4.41
CA MET A 227 -1.74 -9.18 4.38
C MET A 227 -1.07 -9.05 5.75
N ALA A 228 -1.35 -7.98 6.50
CA ALA A 228 -0.73 -7.78 7.81
C ALA A 228 -1.01 -8.93 8.80
N LYS A 229 -2.23 -9.49 8.78
CA LYS A 229 -2.61 -10.61 9.65
C LYS A 229 -1.92 -11.91 9.26
N ASP A 230 -1.84 -12.18 7.95
CA ASP A 230 -1.19 -13.40 7.44
C ASP A 230 0.33 -13.36 7.69
N VAL A 231 0.94 -12.19 7.60
CA VAL A 231 2.35 -11.96 7.96
C VAL A 231 2.58 -12.11 9.46
N GLU A 232 1.74 -11.50 10.30
CA GLU A 232 1.85 -11.66 11.76
C GLU A 232 1.76 -13.13 12.18
N GLN A 233 0.80 -13.87 11.62
CA GLN A 233 0.65 -15.30 11.87
C GLN A 233 1.89 -16.10 11.43
N ALA A 234 2.45 -15.80 10.26
CA ALA A 234 3.67 -16.47 9.80
C ALA A 234 4.88 -16.15 10.69
N LEU A 235 5.00 -14.92 11.20
CA LEU A 235 6.06 -14.56 12.14
C LEU A 235 5.90 -15.32 13.47
N LEU A 236 4.69 -15.42 14.00
CA LEU A 236 4.41 -16.20 15.21
C LEU A 236 4.77 -17.67 15.04
N GLU A 237 4.45 -18.26 13.88
CA GLU A 237 4.81 -19.64 13.54
C GLU A 237 6.33 -19.83 13.47
N VAL A 238 7.05 -18.92 12.79
CA VAL A 238 8.51 -18.96 12.71
C VAL A 238 9.15 -18.87 14.10
N ILE A 239 8.66 -17.95 14.95
CA ILE A 239 9.18 -17.80 16.31
C ILE A 239 8.92 -19.07 17.13
N ALA A 240 7.74 -19.68 17.00
CA ALA A 240 7.40 -20.90 17.72
C ALA A 240 8.20 -22.12 17.24
N GLU A 241 8.56 -22.17 15.95
CA GLU A 241 9.27 -23.30 15.36
C GLU A 241 10.79 -23.24 15.61
N PHE A 242 11.40 -22.06 15.53
CA PHE A 242 12.86 -21.90 15.57
C PHE A 242 13.40 -21.33 16.88
N GLY A 243 12.53 -20.81 17.77
CA GLY A 243 12.91 -20.17 19.03
C GLY A 243 12.97 -21.02 20.28
#